data_AF-A0A938CEY8-F1
#
_entry.id   AF-A0A938CEY8-F1
#
_cell.length_a   1.000
_cell.length_b   1.000
_cell.length_c   1.000
_cell.angle_alpha   90.00
_cell.angle_beta   90.00
_cell.angle_gamma   90.00
#
_symmetry.space_group_name_H-M   'P 1'
#
loop_
_entity.id
_entity.type
_entity.pdbx_description
1 polymer ?
#
loop_
_entity_poly.entity_id
_entity_poly.type
_entity_poly.pdbx_seq_one_letter_code
_entity_poly.pdbx_strand_id
1 'polypeptide(L)' 'MKATPLNEKQVRAVVGELSAARVAAILNTGATLEDLETAAALVAGESDVAGREHRASSRTVAAVYDILALDQADEER' A
#
# COMPACT_ATOMS: atom_id res chain seq x y z
N MET A 1 -4.03 0.43 21.09
CA MET A 1 -2.70 -0.14 20.75
C MET A 1 -1.98 0.89 19.89
N LYS A 2 -0.72 1.25 20.18
CA LYS A 2 0.04 2.16 19.29
C LYS A 2 0.37 1.38 18.03
N ALA A 3 -0.18 1.79 16.88
CA ALA A 3 0.19 1.22 15.59
C ALA A 3 1.71 1.34 15.44
N THR A 4 2.38 0.21 15.22
CA THR A 4 3.83 0.22 14.99
C THR A 4 4.06 0.88 13.63
N PRO A 5 4.99 1.85 13.55
CA PRO A 5 5.28 2.50 12.28
C PRO A 5 5.72 1.45 11.25
N LEU A 6 5.16 1.56 10.05
CA LEU A 6 5.51 0.72 8.92
C LEU A 6 7.02 0.83 8.64
N ASN A 7 7.67 -0.30 8.36
CA ASN A 7 9.09 -0.35 8.01
C ASN A 7 9.31 -1.03 6.65
N GLU A 8 10.49 -0.83 6.06
CA GLU A 8 10.83 -1.36 4.73
C GLU A 8 10.64 -2.89 4.63
N LYS A 9 11.00 -3.64 5.66
CA LYS A 9 10.84 -5.11 5.65
C LYS A 9 9.38 -5.52 5.56
N GLN A 10 8.50 -4.82 6.25
CA GLN A 10 7.05 -5.03 6.18
C GLN A 10 6.51 -4.64 4.81
N VAL A 11 6.98 -3.52 4.24
CA VAL A 11 6.61 -3.12 2.88
C VAL A 11 6.92 -4.25 1.90
N ARG A 12 8.18 -4.67 1.83
CA ARG A 12 8.60 -5.74 0.90
C ARG A 12 7.91 -7.09 1.14
N ALA A 13 7.52 -7.38 2.38
CA ALA A 13 6.80 -8.61 2.69
C ALA A 13 5.37 -8.64 2.14
N VAL A 14 4.70 -7.48 2.05
CA VAL A 14 3.31 -7.38 1.58
C VAL A 14 3.25 -7.19 0.07
N VAL A 15 4.03 -6.24 -0.46
CA VAL A 15 3.94 -5.84 -1.88
C VAL A 15 5.03 -6.45 -2.76
N GLY A 16 5.98 -7.19 -2.17
CA GLY A 16 7.06 -7.84 -2.91
C GLY A 16 8.23 -6.91 -3.22
N GLU A 17 8.93 -7.21 -4.32
CA GLU A 17 10.09 -6.42 -4.73
C GLU A 17 9.66 -5.05 -5.25
N LEU A 18 10.10 -4.00 -4.55
CA LEU A 18 9.92 -2.61 -4.92
C LEU A 18 11.26 -1.89 -5.00
N SER A 19 11.33 -0.87 -5.85
CA SER A 19 12.46 0.05 -5.87
C SER A 19 12.57 0.79 -4.53
N ALA A 20 13.81 1.08 -4.09
CA ALA A 20 14.05 1.80 -2.84
C ALA A 20 13.35 3.17 -2.80
N ALA A 21 13.22 3.84 -3.95
CA ALA A 21 12.50 5.11 -4.07
C ALA A 21 11.00 4.97 -3.75
N ARG A 22 10.35 3.89 -4.20
CA ARG A 22 8.94 3.63 -3.91
C ARG A 22 8.72 3.16 -2.49
N VAL A 23 9.60 2.32 -1.95
CA VAL A 23 9.56 1.97 -0.52
C VAL A 23 9.65 3.24 0.33
N ALA A 24 10.58 4.14 0.02
CA ALA A 24 10.69 5.42 0.72
C ALA A 24 9.41 6.28 0.56
N ALA A 25 8.80 6.29 -0.62
CA ALA A 25 7.53 7.01 -0.85
C ALA A 25 6.40 6.45 0.02
N ILE A 26 6.25 5.12 0.11
CA ILE A 26 5.25 4.45 0.95
C ILE A 26 5.48 4.77 2.42
N LEU A 27 6.73 4.69 2.90
CA LEU A 27 7.06 5.01 4.30
C LEU A 27 6.78 6.48 4.64
N ASN A 28 6.99 7.40 3.69
CA ASN A 28 6.70 8.82 3.87
C ASN A 28 5.21 9.16 3.93
N THR A 29 4.32 8.25 3.49
CA THR A 29 2.87 8.47 3.63
C THR A 29 2.39 8.41 5.09
N GLY A 30 3.19 7.81 5.98
CA GLY A 30 2.78 7.52 7.36
C GLY A 30 1.76 6.39 7.47
N ALA A 31 1.65 5.54 6.43
CA ALA A 31 0.82 4.35 6.43
C ALA A 31 1.15 3.40 7.58
N THR A 32 0.12 2.75 8.09
CA THR A 32 0.25 1.56 8.93
C THR A 32 0.34 0.30 8.07
N LEU A 33 0.61 -0.85 8.70
CA LEU A 33 0.59 -2.13 8.00
C LEU A 33 -0.79 -2.44 7.41
N GLU A 34 -1.86 -2.14 8.15
CA GLU A 34 -3.24 -2.36 7.70
C GLU A 34 -3.59 -1.51 6.48
N ASP A 35 -3.12 -0.26 6.44
CA ASP A 35 -3.28 0.62 5.28
C ASP A 35 -2.57 0.05 4.03
N LEU A 36 -1.36 -0.49 4.22
CA LEU A 36 -0.57 -1.10 3.14
C LEU A 36 -1.23 -2.38 2.61
N GLU A 37 -1.67 -3.28 3.49
CA GLU A 37 -2.36 -4.52 3.11
C GLU A 37 -3.64 -4.21 2.33
N THR A 38 -4.41 -3.21 2.80
CA THR A 38 -5.60 -2.74 2.10
C THR A 38 -5.28 -2.20 0.71
N ALA A 39 -4.29 -1.32 0.60
CA ALA A 39 -3.88 -0.75 -0.68
C ALA A 39 -3.35 -1.83 -1.66
N ALA A 40 -2.57 -2.79 -1.15
CA ALA A 40 -2.05 -3.89 -1.95
C ALA A 40 -3.16 -4.79 -2.50
N ALA A 41 -4.16 -5.14 -1.67
CA ALA A 41 -5.31 -5.93 -2.11
C ALA A 41 -6.16 -5.21 -3.17
N LEU A 42 -6.30 -3.88 -3.04
CA LEU A 42 -6.98 -3.06 -4.06
C LEU A 42 -6.24 -3.10 -5.40
N VAL A 43 -4.90 -2.98 -5.41
CA VAL A 43 -4.09 -3.07 -6.64
C VAL A 43 -4.12 -4.47 -7.25
N ALA A 44 -4.20 -5.51 -6.42
CA ALA A 44 -4.33 -6.90 -6.89
C ALA A 44 -5.71 -7.22 -7.50
N GLY A 45 -6.65 -6.26 -7.49
CA GLY A 45 -7.99 -6.46 -8.04
C GLY A 45 -8.88 -7.36 -7.18
N GLU A 46 -8.51 -7.61 -5.91
CA GLU A 46 -9.32 -8.36 -4.96
C GLU A 46 -10.56 -7.53 -4.57
N SER A 47 -11.59 -7.59 -5.42
CA SER A 47 -12.84 -6.82 -5.29
C SER A 47 -13.65 -7.14 -4.02
N ASP A 48 -13.33 -8.23 -3.31
CA ASP A 48 -14.03 -8.65 -2.08
C ASP A 48 -13.69 -7.77 -0.87
N VAL A 49 -12.58 -7.01 -0.91
CA VAL A 49 -12.15 -6.10 0.17
C VAL A 49 -12.98 -4.82 0.20
N ALA A 50 -13.62 -4.44 -0.91
CA ALA A 50 -14.48 -3.26 -1.00
C ALA A 50 -15.74 -3.36 -0.12
N GLY A 51 -16.13 -4.57 0.29
CA GLY A 51 -17.38 -4.85 0.99
C GLY A 51 -17.32 -4.77 2.52
N ARG A 52 -16.16 -4.97 3.16
CA ARG A 52 -16.14 -5.17 4.63
C ARG A 52 -15.97 -3.93 5.48
N GLU A 53 -15.17 -2.93 5.11
CA GLU A 53 -15.08 -1.70 5.90
C GLU A 53 -14.74 -0.50 5.01
N HIS A 54 -15.76 0.07 4.37
CA HIS A 54 -15.73 1.36 3.67
C HIS A 54 -15.45 2.57 4.61
N ARG A 55 -14.85 2.33 5.78
CA ARG A 55 -14.62 3.32 6.84
C ARG A 55 -13.17 3.76 7.00
N ALA A 56 -12.22 3.14 6.29
CA ALA A 56 -10.83 3.57 6.29
C ALA A 56 -10.31 3.87 4.89
N SER A 57 -11.11 4.59 4.08
CA SER A 57 -10.60 5.41 2.97
C SER A 57 -9.74 6.57 3.51
N SER A 58 -8.76 6.25 4.34
CA SER A 58 -7.78 7.20 4.84
C SER A 58 -7.03 7.72 3.63
N ARG A 59 -6.74 9.03 3.62
CA ARG A 59 -5.90 9.68 2.60
C ARG A 59 -4.59 8.91 2.37
N THR A 60 -4.14 8.20 3.40
CA THR A 60 -2.96 7.36 3.40
C THR A 60 -3.10 6.09 2.54
N VAL A 61 -4.23 5.38 2.62
CA VAL A 61 -4.48 4.19 1.77
C VAL A 61 -4.50 4.58 0.30
N ALA A 62 -5.18 5.68 -0.04
CA ALA A 62 -5.21 6.20 -1.41
C ALA A 62 -3.80 6.57 -1.90
N ALA A 63 -2.99 7.23 -1.07
CA ALA A 63 -1.62 7.57 -1.43
C ALA A 63 -0.74 6.33 -1.67
N VAL A 64 -0.88 5.28 -0.87
CA VAL A 64 -0.16 4.02 -1.06
C VAL A 64 -0.65 3.30 -2.33
N TYR A 65 -1.95 3.26 -2.56
CA TYR A 65 -2.54 2.70 -3.79
C TYR A 65 -1.98 3.39 -5.03
N ASP A 66 -1.94 4.73 -5.06
CA ASP A 66 -1.42 5.48 -6.20
C ASP A 66 0.05 5.13 -6.48
N ILE A 67 0.88 4.99 -5.43
CA ILE A 67 2.31 4.60 -5.58
C ILE A 67 2.45 3.20 -6.18
N LEU A 68 1.61 2.26 -5.74
CA LEU A 68 1.64 0.86 -6.19
C LEU A 68 1.02 0.69 -7.59
N ALA A 69 -0.05 1.41 -7.89
CA ALA A 69 -0.71 1.38 -9.21
C ALA A 69 0.17 2.01 -10.30
N LEU A 70 0.99 3.01 -9.95
CA LEU A 70 2.02 3.54 -10.86
C LEU A 70 3.11 2.51 -11.21
N ASP A 71 3.29 1.45 -10.41
CA ASP A 71 4.25 0.38 -10.71
C ASP A 71 3.86 -0.42 -11.96
N GLN A 72 2.61 -0.89 -12.00
CA GLN A 72 2.11 -1.70 -13.10
C GLN A 72 2.16 -0.95 -14.44
N ALA A 73 1.94 0.37 -14.42
CA ALA A 73 1.96 1.20 -15.63
C ALA A 73 3.37 1.45 -16.20
N ASP A 74 4.43 1.41 -15.36
CA ASP A 74 5.82 1.55 -15.80
C ASP A 74 6.40 0.21 -16.31
N GLU A 75 5.98 -0.93 -15.76
CA GLU A 75 6.45 -2.27 -16.20
C GLU A 75 5.85 -2.73 -17.55
N GLU A 76 4.72 -2.18 -17.98
CA GLU A 76 4.11 -2.49 -19.29
C GLU A 76 4.75 -1.75 -20.49
N ARG A 77 5.91 -1.10 -20.31
CA ARG A 77 6.64 -0.37 -21.37
C ARG A 77 8.00 -0.97 -21.71
#